data_AF-A0A7J8TSA7-F1
#
_entry.id   AF-A0A7J8TSA7-F1
#
_cell.length_a   1.000
_cell.length_b   1.000
_cell.length_c   1.000
_cell.angle_alpha   90.00
_cell.angle_beta   90.00
_cell.angle_gamma   90.00
#
_symmetry.space_group_name_H-M   'P 1'
#
loop_
_entity.id
_entity.type
_entity.pdbx_description
1 polymer ?
#
loop_
_entity_poly.entity_id
_entity_poly.type
_entity_poly.pdbx_seq_one_letter_code
_entity_poly.pdbx_strand_id
1 'polypeptide(L)'
;MTPPKPTTPSPKPSSSSFKPSPSLKPTLSELGKGKYKTVDPKDTLPITPVLYPPSPLPSFKTSFTAQKPSPSPKGLTPPKSTTPSTKPSSSSSKPCPSFKPTLSELGKGKYKTVDPKDTLPIYMIPKDIEDLIKRDIVPEVLKKPLSASTYQDFFAALLYAEDSYIEKWSSFALENVSMELHSATIYQKSGGNKHSKASEKMDDKTFAVFKVDSLSNTRPFLLSRDFIFAKRVGKESKPFQGVIYRVVKSTSILVEFGEEFHSQHDSTCRYNISFSFNRVCLKRAHQAIAAASASLIGKFLFPNSFSQHPMLNSEYYNLYERNLNLDEKSAVHRILNIRGPPPFLVKGPLCATFNSNSESISKQLSRTGLVVKEAVLQTYQRHPQSKILVCAPINSTCDVLTRSLKIDIPASDIFRANAAFREIEGVPIDILPSCLYKRDTECFSCPSLHELREFRVIFSTFTSSYRLYNAGISAGHFSHIFLVDASSATEPETLVALANFADDSTTVIVTGAPGNRSSTVRSDIARQKGLRISYFERLNKLSPFKNDDPMFVAQLKDRSL
;
A
#
# COMPACT_ATOMS: atom_id res chain seq x y z
N MET A 1 -49.82 32.23 28.25
CA MET A 1 -50.25 32.35 29.65
C MET A 1 -51.03 31.08 30.01
N THR A 2 -50.56 30.35 31.03
CA THR A 2 -51.27 29.45 31.99
C THR A 2 -52.33 28.42 31.51
N PRO A 3 -52.48 27.26 32.17
CA PRO A 3 -51.51 26.29 32.71
C PRO A 3 -51.92 24.79 32.42
N PRO A 4 -51.14 23.78 32.87
CA PRO A 4 -51.36 22.34 32.58
C PRO A 4 -51.92 21.51 33.77
N LYS A 5 -52.33 20.24 33.51
CA LYS A 5 -52.38 19.00 34.37
C LYS A 5 -53.73 18.23 34.32
N PRO A 6 -53.83 16.93 34.74
CA PRO A 6 -52.84 16.08 35.43
C PRO A 6 -52.61 14.66 34.86
N THR A 7 -51.62 14.00 35.46
CA THR A 7 -51.01 12.68 35.22
C THR A 7 -51.65 11.51 36.00
N THR A 8 -51.37 10.28 35.50
CA THR A 8 -51.13 8.96 36.18
C THR A 8 -52.32 8.16 36.74
N PRO A 9 -52.26 6.79 36.82
CA PRO A 9 -51.08 5.97 37.16
C PRO A 9 -50.82 4.66 36.38
N SER A 10 -49.60 4.16 36.56
CA SER A 10 -49.09 2.82 36.21
C SER A 10 -49.78 1.69 36.98
N PRO A 11 -49.61 0.43 36.53
CA PRO A 11 -49.02 -0.56 37.43
C PRO A 11 -47.96 -1.47 36.78
N LYS A 12 -46.91 -1.79 37.56
CA LYS A 12 -46.04 -2.97 37.46
C LYS A 12 -46.48 -3.97 38.57
N PRO A 13 -45.78 -5.10 38.80
CA PRO A 13 -45.58 -6.29 37.97
C PRO A 13 -46.08 -7.56 38.71
N SER A 14 -46.15 -8.72 38.04
CA SER A 14 -46.26 -10.00 38.76
C SER A 14 -45.42 -11.11 38.09
N SER A 15 -44.68 -11.80 38.95
CA SER A 15 -43.66 -12.82 38.74
C SER A 15 -44.20 -14.25 38.93
N SER A 16 -43.66 -15.23 38.18
CA SER A 16 -43.39 -16.64 38.59
C SER A 16 -42.99 -17.46 37.34
N SER A 17 -41.71 -17.80 37.10
CA SER A 17 -40.88 -18.89 37.65
C SER A 17 -40.92 -20.23 36.87
N PHE A 18 -39.79 -20.52 36.19
CA PHE A 18 -39.10 -21.80 35.94
C PHE A 18 -39.88 -23.14 35.78
N LYS A 19 -39.67 -23.83 34.65
CA LYS A 19 -38.68 -24.95 34.50
C LYS A 19 -38.61 -25.49 33.04
N PRO A 20 -37.49 -26.16 32.65
CA PRO A 20 -37.17 -26.55 31.27
C PRO A 20 -37.32 -28.07 31.01
N SER A 21 -37.44 -28.48 29.73
CA SER A 21 -37.07 -29.82 29.16
C SER A 21 -37.60 -29.97 27.71
N PRO A 22 -37.16 -30.96 26.89
CA PRO A 22 -35.92 -31.76 26.94
C PRO A 22 -35.16 -31.85 25.60
N SER A 23 -33.92 -32.31 25.72
CA SER A 23 -33.01 -32.79 24.68
C SER A 23 -33.49 -34.06 23.98
N LEU A 24 -33.28 -34.16 22.66
CA LEU A 24 -33.33 -35.42 21.91
C LEU A 24 -32.03 -35.65 21.14
N LYS A 25 -31.38 -36.76 21.47
CA LYS A 25 -30.24 -37.37 20.77
C LYS A 25 -30.71 -37.96 19.42
N PRO A 26 -29.86 -38.04 18.39
CA PRO A 26 -30.11 -38.93 17.26
C PRO A 26 -29.51 -40.31 17.49
N THR A 27 -30.33 -41.32 17.19
CA THR A 27 -30.05 -42.76 17.23
C THR A 27 -29.39 -43.22 15.92
N LEU A 28 -28.52 -44.22 16.02
CA LEU A 28 -27.94 -44.97 14.91
C LEU A 28 -28.99 -45.90 14.25
N SER A 29 -28.98 -46.00 12.91
CA SER A 29 -29.33 -47.23 12.18
C SER A 29 -28.79 -47.21 10.73
N GLU A 30 -27.87 -48.15 10.50
CA GLU A 30 -27.43 -48.90 9.29
C GLU A 30 -27.85 -48.47 7.86
N LEU A 31 -26.91 -48.40 6.91
CA LEU A 31 -26.44 -49.52 6.05
C LEU A 31 -25.66 -48.96 4.83
N GLY A 32 -24.45 -49.47 4.56
CA GLY A 32 -23.73 -49.12 3.32
C GLY A 32 -22.24 -49.49 3.33
N LYS A 33 -21.94 -50.80 3.24
CA LYS A 33 -20.57 -51.34 3.12
C LYS A 33 -19.97 -50.97 1.75
N GLY A 34 -18.86 -50.24 1.75
CA GLY A 34 -18.00 -50.03 0.58
C GLY A 34 -16.53 -50.16 0.99
N LYS A 35 -15.86 -51.20 0.50
CA LYS A 35 -14.47 -51.58 0.81
C LYS A 35 -13.49 -50.50 0.35
N TYR A 36 -12.65 -49.99 1.26
CA TYR A 36 -11.39 -49.33 0.89
C TYR A 36 -10.22 -50.18 1.36
N LYS A 37 -9.32 -50.47 0.42
CA LYS A 37 -8.07 -51.20 0.62
C LYS A 37 -7.14 -50.35 1.50
N THR A 38 -6.68 -50.95 2.58
CA THR A 38 -5.46 -50.57 3.31
C THR A 38 -4.24 -50.72 2.40
N VAL A 39 -3.42 -49.67 2.30
CA VAL A 39 -2.06 -49.74 1.79
C VAL A 39 -1.12 -49.51 2.98
N ASP A 40 -0.13 -50.38 3.09
CA ASP A 40 0.89 -50.46 4.11
C ASP A 40 1.72 -49.16 4.27
N PRO A 41 2.06 -48.73 5.49
CA PRO A 41 2.91 -47.58 5.75
C PRO A 41 4.38 -48.00 5.75
N LYS A 42 4.99 -48.19 4.57
CA LYS A 42 6.45 -48.44 4.48
C LYS A 42 7.25 -47.75 3.39
N ASP A 43 6.66 -46.83 2.59
CA ASP A 43 7.42 -46.04 1.61
C ASP A 43 7.15 -44.53 1.73
N THR A 44 7.43 -43.96 2.90
CA THR A 44 7.55 -42.49 3.03
C THR A 44 8.85 -42.14 3.73
N LEU A 45 9.85 -41.77 2.93
CA LEU A 45 11.08 -41.15 3.40
C LEU A 45 10.75 -39.78 4.02
N PRO A 46 11.30 -39.43 5.20
CA PRO A 46 11.06 -38.14 5.82
C PRO A 46 11.85 -37.05 5.08
N ILE A 47 11.16 -36.08 4.48
CA ILE A 47 11.77 -34.82 4.02
C ILE A 47 11.89 -33.89 5.24
N THR A 48 13.07 -33.85 5.82
CA THR A 48 13.50 -32.86 6.80
C THR A 48 13.66 -31.49 6.13
N PRO A 49 13.13 -30.38 6.71
CA PRO A 49 13.44 -29.05 6.22
C PRO A 49 14.91 -28.69 6.53
N VAL A 50 15.71 -28.54 5.49
CA VAL A 50 17.10 -28.07 5.58
C VAL A 50 17.10 -26.58 5.92
N LEU A 51 17.40 -26.28 7.18
CA LEU A 51 17.77 -24.94 7.65
C LEU A 51 19.22 -24.66 7.23
N TYR A 52 19.42 -23.65 6.38
CA TYR A 52 20.76 -23.14 6.09
C TYR A 52 21.27 -22.29 7.28
N PRO A 53 22.49 -22.54 7.80
CA PRO A 53 23.10 -21.68 8.80
C PRO A 53 23.55 -20.34 8.17
N PRO A 54 23.50 -19.22 8.93
CA PRO A 54 23.97 -17.93 8.44
C PRO A 54 25.50 -17.94 8.28
N SER A 55 25.99 -17.49 7.13
CA SER A 55 27.42 -17.32 6.87
C SER A 55 28.03 -16.22 7.77
N PRO A 56 29.26 -16.40 8.28
CA PRO A 56 29.87 -15.45 9.21
C PRO A 56 30.40 -14.19 8.50
N LEU A 57 30.16 -13.02 9.12
CA LEU A 57 30.80 -11.75 8.77
C LEU A 57 32.33 -11.82 9.03
N PRO A 58 33.17 -11.23 8.18
CA PRO A 58 34.60 -11.13 8.44
C PRO A 58 34.89 -10.10 9.54
N SER A 59 35.65 -10.55 10.55
CA SER A 59 36.13 -9.76 11.68
C SER A 59 37.43 -9.04 11.32
N PHE A 60 37.38 -7.70 11.25
CA PHE A 60 38.61 -6.90 11.26
C PHE A 60 38.94 -6.50 12.70
N LYS A 61 39.95 -7.16 13.26
CA LYS A 61 40.65 -6.70 14.47
C LYS A 61 41.57 -5.55 14.09
N THR A 62 41.37 -4.37 14.69
CA THR A 62 42.46 -3.41 14.90
C THR A 62 42.40 -2.93 16.34
N SER A 63 43.40 -3.37 17.10
CA SER A 63 43.76 -2.92 18.42
C SER A 63 44.55 -1.62 18.31
N PHE A 64 44.12 -0.53 18.96
CA PHE A 64 45.06 0.49 19.43
C PHE A 64 44.58 1.11 20.75
N THR A 65 45.57 1.21 21.62
CA THR A 65 45.60 1.54 23.03
C THR A 65 45.37 3.03 23.29
N ALA A 66 44.80 3.31 24.47
CA ALA A 66 44.61 4.65 25.00
C ALA A 66 45.94 5.34 25.37
N GLN A 67 46.09 6.60 24.99
CA GLN A 67 46.98 7.55 25.67
C GLN A 67 46.27 8.91 25.86
N LYS A 68 46.32 9.41 27.10
CA LYS A 68 45.94 10.77 27.54
C LYS A 68 47.22 11.65 27.58
N PRO A 69 47.12 12.99 27.77
CA PRO A 69 47.94 13.97 27.04
C PRO A 69 48.88 14.80 27.94
N SER A 70 49.75 15.59 27.33
CA SER A 70 50.50 16.69 27.96
C SER A 70 50.99 17.69 26.87
N PRO A 71 51.51 18.89 27.22
CA PRO A 71 50.73 20.10 27.47
C PRO A 71 51.05 21.27 26.52
N SER A 72 50.15 22.26 26.53
CA SER A 72 50.19 23.57 25.88
C SER A 72 51.43 24.44 26.17
N PRO A 73 51.68 25.46 25.32
CA PRO A 73 52.13 26.77 25.79
C PRO A 73 51.09 27.89 25.56
N LYS A 74 50.99 28.72 26.60
CA LYS A 74 50.45 30.09 26.69
C LYS A 74 51.08 30.97 25.58
N GLY A 75 50.52 32.02 25.02
CA GLY A 75 49.39 32.88 25.34
C GLY A 75 49.76 34.28 24.83
N LEU A 76 48.93 34.91 23.99
CA LEU A 76 48.97 36.35 23.71
C LEU A 76 47.54 36.83 23.42
N THR A 77 47.13 37.84 24.18
CA THR A 77 45.83 38.53 24.17
C THR A 77 45.85 39.77 23.25
N PRO A 78 44.69 40.42 22.97
CA PRO A 78 44.29 40.91 21.64
C PRO A 78 44.40 42.44 21.47
N PRO A 79 44.05 42.97 20.28
CA PRO A 79 43.49 44.31 20.17
C PRO A 79 42.06 44.34 19.62
N LYS A 80 41.41 45.48 19.92
CA LYS A 80 39.97 45.76 19.92
C LYS A 80 39.34 46.02 18.55
N SER A 81 38.03 45.75 18.56
CA SER A 81 36.91 46.23 17.73
C SER A 81 37.12 47.41 16.78
N THR A 82 36.61 47.25 15.55
CA THR A 82 35.77 48.25 14.86
C THR A 82 34.80 47.54 13.90
N THR A 83 33.51 47.83 14.04
CA THR A 83 32.40 47.43 13.15
C THR A 83 32.46 48.24 11.85
N PRO A 84 31.95 47.69 10.74
CA PRO A 84 30.73 48.30 10.20
C PRO A 84 29.69 47.32 9.62
N SER A 85 28.44 47.59 10.00
CA SER A 85 27.19 47.52 9.23
C SER A 85 27.24 46.91 7.80
N THR A 86 26.44 45.87 7.58
CA THR A 86 25.79 45.64 6.26
C THR A 86 24.32 45.25 6.44
N LYS A 87 23.45 46.05 5.83
CA LYS A 87 22.03 45.78 5.53
C LYS A 87 21.92 44.66 4.47
N PRO A 88 20.74 44.02 4.34
CA PRO A 88 20.57 42.74 3.67
C PRO A 88 20.49 42.89 2.16
N SER A 89 21.33 42.15 1.41
CA SER A 89 21.14 41.95 -0.02
C SER A 89 20.30 40.69 -0.25
N SER A 90 19.06 40.93 -0.68
CA SER A 90 18.14 39.96 -1.27
C SER A 90 18.80 39.20 -2.43
N SER A 91 18.98 37.89 -2.31
CA SER A 91 19.12 37.00 -3.46
C SER A 91 17.83 36.21 -3.64
N SER A 92 17.01 36.73 -4.56
CA SER A 92 15.82 36.07 -5.09
C SER A 92 16.15 34.66 -5.58
N SER A 93 15.51 33.65 -5.01
CA SER A 93 15.41 32.33 -5.62
C SER A 93 14.61 32.46 -6.92
N LYS A 94 15.32 32.57 -8.04
CA LYS A 94 14.71 32.54 -9.38
C LYS A 94 13.98 31.19 -9.56
N PRO A 95 12.71 31.17 -10.01
CA PRO A 95 12.06 29.94 -10.43
C PRO A 95 12.79 29.35 -11.65
N CYS A 96 12.96 28.03 -11.67
CA CYS A 96 13.42 27.32 -12.87
C CYS A 96 12.48 27.62 -14.06
N PRO A 97 13.01 27.73 -15.30
CA PRO A 97 12.19 28.08 -16.46
C PRO A 97 11.16 26.99 -16.75
N SER A 98 9.90 27.37 -16.94
CA SER A 98 8.87 26.46 -17.44
C SER A 98 9.14 26.17 -18.92
N PHE A 99 9.75 25.03 -19.21
CA PHE A 99 9.82 24.52 -20.57
C PHE A 99 8.54 23.74 -20.89
N LYS A 100 7.89 24.13 -22.00
CA LYS A 100 6.68 23.47 -22.52
C LYS A 100 6.99 21.98 -22.78
N PRO A 101 6.03 21.07 -22.53
CA PRO A 101 6.24 19.65 -22.70
C PRO A 101 6.45 19.32 -24.18
N THR A 102 7.65 18.86 -24.53
CA THR A 102 7.86 18.12 -25.78
C THR A 102 7.29 16.73 -25.56
N LEU A 103 5.99 16.59 -25.82
CA LEU A 103 5.35 15.31 -26.06
C LEU A 103 5.99 14.77 -27.35
N SER A 104 7.07 14.01 -27.26
CA SER A 104 7.55 13.23 -28.41
C SER A 104 6.39 12.32 -28.82
N GLU A 105 5.90 12.52 -30.05
CA GLU A 105 4.73 11.91 -30.66
C GLU A 105 4.51 10.45 -30.21
N LEU A 106 3.67 10.29 -29.19
CA LEU A 106 3.15 9.00 -28.80
C LEU A 106 2.15 8.60 -29.89
N GLY A 107 2.32 7.41 -30.47
CA GLY A 107 1.57 6.93 -31.62
C GLY A 107 0.06 7.15 -31.52
N LYS A 108 -0.56 7.37 -32.70
CA LYS A 108 -1.97 7.70 -32.94
C LYS A 108 -2.97 6.62 -32.47
N GLY A 109 -2.90 6.19 -31.21
CA GLY A 109 -3.93 5.42 -30.53
C GLY A 109 -4.75 6.37 -29.66
N LYS A 110 -6.08 6.36 -29.80
CA LYS A 110 -7.02 7.03 -28.87
C LYS A 110 -6.99 6.29 -27.52
N TYR A 111 -5.93 6.46 -26.75
CA TYR A 111 -5.93 5.96 -25.36
C TYR A 111 -6.87 6.84 -24.54
N LYS A 112 -7.85 6.20 -23.85
CA LYS A 112 -8.80 6.89 -22.96
C LYS A 112 -8.01 7.74 -21.96
N THR A 113 -8.14 9.06 -22.09
CA THR A 113 -7.27 10.02 -21.42
C THR A 113 -7.80 10.28 -20.01
N VAL A 114 -6.89 10.33 -19.03
CA VAL A 114 -7.22 10.72 -17.65
C VAL A 114 -7.59 12.21 -17.64
N ASP A 115 -8.42 12.62 -16.67
CA ASP A 115 -8.69 14.03 -16.37
C ASP A 115 -7.36 14.83 -16.34
N PRO A 116 -7.24 15.97 -17.07
CA PRO A 116 -6.04 16.79 -17.10
C PRO A 116 -5.48 17.15 -15.71
N LYS A 117 -6.33 17.15 -14.68
CA LYS A 117 -5.94 17.38 -13.29
C LYS A 117 -4.95 16.36 -12.75
N ASP A 118 -4.90 15.12 -13.25
CA ASP A 118 -4.02 14.04 -12.73
C ASP A 118 -2.56 14.10 -13.26
N THR A 119 -2.15 15.21 -13.87
CA THR A 119 -0.81 15.35 -14.48
C THR A 119 0.28 15.63 -13.44
N LEU A 120 1.15 14.64 -13.21
CA LEU A 120 2.27 14.73 -12.26
C LEU A 120 3.48 15.50 -12.83
N PRO A 121 4.25 16.22 -11.99
CA PRO A 121 5.52 16.83 -12.41
C PRO A 121 6.48 15.84 -13.06
N ILE A 122 7.35 16.35 -13.94
CA ILE A 122 8.44 15.56 -14.52
C ILE A 122 9.57 15.50 -13.49
N TYR A 123 9.69 14.36 -12.82
CA TYR A 123 10.84 14.07 -11.97
C TYR A 123 12.02 13.63 -12.84
N MET A 124 12.92 14.58 -13.10
CA MET A 124 14.19 14.32 -13.77
C MET A 124 15.24 13.87 -12.75
N ILE A 125 16.05 12.89 -13.15
CA ILE A 125 17.18 12.44 -12.34
C ILE A 125 18.32 13.46 -12.53
N PRO A 126 18.93 13.99 -11.46
CA PRO A 126 20.13 14.80 -11.56
C PRO A 126 21.23 14.04 -12.32
N LYS A 127 21.86 14.68 -13.32
CA LYS A 127 22.81 14.00 -14.23
C LYS A 127 23.98 13.37 -13.50
N ASP A 128 24.48 14.00 -12.44
CA ASP A 128 25.54 13.49 -11.58
C ASP A 128 25.14 12.19 -10.88
N ILE A 129 23.91 12.10 -10.38
CA ILE A 129 23.37 10.87 -9.75
C ILE A 129 23.08 9.81 -10.82
N GLU A 130 22.49 10.20 -11.95
CA GLU A 130 22.20 9.31 -13.07
C GLU A 130 23.46 8.62 -13.60
N ASP A 131 24.52 9.40 -13.83
CA ASP A 131 25.83 8.92 -14.28
C ASP A 131 26.45 7.90 -13.32
N LEU A 132 26.34 8.13 -12.01
CA LEU A 132 26.82 7.20 -11.00
C LEU A 132 26.03 5.89 -11.04
N ILE A 133 24.69 5.98 -11.06
CA ILE A 133 23.81 4.80 -11.09
C ILE A 133 24.02 3.99 -12.37
N LYS A 134 24.18 4.63 -13.53
CA LYS A 134 24.45 3.96 -14.81
C LYS A 134 25.76 3.19 -14.82
N ARG A 135 26.77 3.67 -14.07
CA ARG A 135 28.05 2.99 -13.86
C ARG A 135 28.02 2.00 -12.70
N ASP A 136 26.84 1.71 -12.14
CA ASP A 136 26.63 0.88 -10.95
C ASP A 136 27.40 1.37 -9.70
N ILE A 137 27.67 2.67 -9.63
CA ILE A 137 28.31 3.35 -8.49
C ILE A 137 27.22 3.90 -7.57
N VAL A 138 27.33 3.56 -6.28
CA VAL A 138 26.42 4.06 -5.23
C VAL A 138 26.63 5.57 -5.02
N PRO A 139 25.59 6.42 -5.20
CA PRO A 139 25.66 7.85 -4.88
C PRO A 139 26.09 8.15 -3.44
N GLU A 140 26.87 9.21 -3.23
CA GLU A 140 27.42 9.59 -1.92
C GLU A 140 26.35 9.75 -0.83
N VAL A 141 25.18 10.30 -1.17
CA VAL A 141 24.07 10.44 -0.22
C VAL A 141 23.63 9.10 0.37
N LEU A 142 23.67 8.02 -0.41
CA LEU A 142 23.30 6.66 0.05
C LEU A 142 24.39 6.00 0.91
N LYS A 143 25.57 6.62 1.04
CA LYS A 143 26.63 6.20 1.96
C LYS A 143 26.48 6.84 3.34
N LYS A 144 25.75 7.96 3.44
CA LYS A 144 25.45 8.64 4.70
C LYS A 144 24.36 7.88 5.47
N PRO A 145 24.36 7.95 6.82
CA PRO A 145 23.28 7.37 7.61
C PRO A 145 21.96 8.10 7.34
N LEU A 146 20.86 7.34 7.37
CA LEU A 146 19.51 7.87 7.26
C LEU A 146 19.14 8.59 8.57
N SER A 147 18.85 9.89 8.48
CA SER A 147 18.47 10.76 9.58
C SER A 147 17.40 11.76 9.11
N ALA A 148 16.87 12.56 10.05
CA ALA A 148 15.93 13.62 9.72
C ALA A 148 16.47 14.62 8.68
N SER A 149 17.77 14.94 8.72
CA SER A 149 18.39 15.89 7.79
C SER A 149 18.76 15.27 6.43
N THR A 150 18.98 13.96 6.36
CA THR A 150 19.33 13.28 5.11
C THR A 150 18.13 12.62 4.43
N TYR A 151 16.95 12.62 5.07
CA TYR A 151 15.79 11.83 4.67
C TYR A 151 15.37 12.02 3.21
N GLN A 152 15.17 13.28 2.81
CA GLN A 152 14.65 13.60 1.48
C GLN A 152 15.64 13.21 0.39
N ASP A 153 16.90 13.63 0.52
CA ASP A 153 17.95 13.32 -0.47
C ASP A 153 18.23 11.82 -0.54
N PHE A 154 18.21 11.12 0.60
CA PHE A 154 18.44 9.67 0.67
C PHE A 154 17.36 8.89 -0.09
N PHE A 155 16.08 9.15 0.18
CA PHE A 155 15.00 8.46 -0.51
C PHE A 155 14.82 8.92 -1.96
N ALA A 156 15.11 10.20 -2.28
CA ALA A 156 15.14 10.65 -3.67
C ALA A 156 16.18 9.87 -4.48
N ALA A 157 17.39 9.68 -3.96
CA ALA A 157 18.43 8.88 -4.62
C ALA A 157 18.06 7.40 -4.77
N LEU A 158 17.38 6.79 -3.80
CA LEU A 158 16.85 5.43 -3.94
C LEU A 158 15.79 5.34 -5.05
N LEU A 159 14.89 6.33 -5.14
CA LEU A 159 13.88 6.38 -6.19
C LEU A 159 14.47 6.66 -7.58
N TYR A 160 15.55 7.46 -7.66
CA TYR A 160 16.31 7.62 -8.90
C TYR A 160 16.93 6.30 -9.36
N ALA A 161 17.46 5.50 -8.42
CA ALA A 161 17.98 4.18 -8.74
C ALA A 161 16.89 3.22 -9.25
N GLU A 162 15.66 3.31 -8.73
CA GLU A 162 14.50 2.59 -9.29
C GLU A 162 14.10 3.10 -10.68
N ASP A 163 14.09 4.42 -10.89
CA ASP A 163 13.75 5.02 -12.19
C ASP A 163 14.75 4.62 -13.29
N SER A 164 16.06 4.69 -13.01
CA SER A 164 17.12 4.29 -13.96
C SER A 164 17.06 2.81 -14.33
N TYR A 165 16.41 1.98 -13.51
CA TYR A 165 16.27 0.55 -13.81
C TYR A 165 15.44 0.29 -15.08
N ILE A 166 14.68 1.27 -15.58
CA ILE A 166 13.93 1.16 -16.85
C ILE A 166 14.83 0.80 -18.05
N GLU A 167 16.08 1.26 -18.04
CA GLU A 167 17.06 0.95 -19.08
C GLU A 167 17.51 -0.51 -19.01
N LYS A 168 17.80 -1.00 -17.79
CA LYS A 168 18.12 -2.42 -17.53
C LYS A 168 16.91 -3.32 -17.75
N TRP A 169 15.69 -2.81 -17.56
CA TRP A 169 14.45 -3.56 -17.78
C TRP A 169 14.20 -3.84 -19.26
N SER A 170 14.61 -2.91 -20.12
CA SER A 170 14.45 -3.04 -21.58
C SER A 170 15.33 -4.15 -22.18
N SER A 171 16.35 -4.62 -21.46
CA SER A 171 17.16 -5.78 -21.86
C SER A 171 16.49 -7.13 -21.55
N PHE A 172 15.45 -7.16 -20.72
CA PHE A 172 14.63 -8.35 -20.56
C PHE A 172 13.74 -8.51 -21.79
N ALA A 173 14.16 -9.40 -22.68
CA ALA A 173 13.43 -9.76 -23.88
C ALA A 173 12.97 -11.23 -23.81
N LEU A 174 11.71 -11.48 -24.15
CA LEU A 174 11.22 -12.81 -24.46
C LEU A 174 11.28 -12.99 -25.96
N GLU A 175 11.93 -14.04 -26.43
CA GLU A 175 12.09 -14.31 -27.85
C GLU A 175 11.03 -15.29 -28.36
N ASN A 176 10.64 -15.12 -29.62
CA ASN A 176 9.81 -16.08 -30.36
C ASN A 176 8.47 -16.44 -29.67
N VAL A 177 7.83 -15.46 -29.02
CA VAL A 177 6.58 -15.64 -28.27
C VAL A 177 5.39 -15.65 -29.22
N SER A 178 4.50 -16.64 -29.06
CA SER A 178 3.18 -16.66 -29.68
C SER A 178 2.16 -15.95 -28.80
N MET A 179 1.23 -15.23 -29.42
CA MET A 179 0.12 -14.56 -28.71
C MET A 179 -1.21 -15.13 -29.20
N GLU A 180 -2.15 -15.29 -28.27
CA GLU A 180 -3.53 -15.68 -28.56
C GLU A 180 -4.45 -14.47 -28.38
N LEU A 181 -5.43 -14.29 -29.28
CA LEU A 181 -6.43 -13.24 -29.15
C LEU A 181 -7.63 -13.75 -28.35
N HIS A 182 -7.86 -13.18 -27.18
CA HIS A 182 -9.00 -13.52 -26.31
C HIS A 182 -9.97 -12.35 -26.24
N SER A 183 -11.27 -12.62 -26.43
CA SER A 183 -12.31 -11.65 -26.12
C SER A 183 -12.42 -11.42 -24.60
N ALA A 184 -12.77 -10.20 -24.20
CA ALA A 184 -13.00 -9.83 -22.79
C ALA A 184 -13.99 -10.77 -22.08
N THR A 185 -14.95 -11.33 -22.83
CA THR A 185 -15.98 -12.26 -22.34
C THR A 185 -15.44 -13.58 -21.75
N ILE A 186 -14.23 -14.01 -22.12
CA ILE A 186 -13.59 -15.22 -21.57
C ILE A 186 -13.21 -15.02 -20.09
N TYR A 187 -12.80 -13.81 -19.72
CA TYR A 187 -12.38 -13.49 -18.35
C TYR A 187 -13.54 -13.07 -17.43
N GLN A 188 -14.70 -12.74 -18.00
CA GLN A 188 -15.93 -12.47 -17.25
C GLN A 188 -16.56 -13.76 -16.69
N LYS A 189 -16.41 -14.91 -17.38
CA LYS A 189 -17.05 -16.18 -16.99
C LYS A 189 -16.34 -16.95 -15.87
N SER A 190 -15.11 -16.58 -15.49
CA SER A 190 -14.36 -17.30 -14.45
C SER A 190 -14.64 -16.81 -13.02
N GLY A 191 -15.35 -15.69 -12.85
CA GLY A 191 -16.00 -15.34 -11.59
C GLY A 191 -17.42 -15.89 -11.61
N GLY A 192 -17.65 -17.06 -11.03
CA GLY A 192 -18.94 -17.74 -11.10
C GLY A 192 -20.07 -16.85 -10.57
N ASN A 193 -20.88 -16.27 -11.47
CA ASN A 193 -22.19 -15.74 -11.12
C ASN A 193 -23.08 -15.63 -12.35
N LYS A 194 -24.10 -16.51 -12.40
CA LYS A 194 -25.14 -16.61 -13.44
C LYS A 194 -26.26 -15.57 -13.31
N HIS A 195 -26.07 -14.51 -12.52
CA HIS A 195 -27.12 -13.51 -12.27
C HIS A 195 -26.63 -12.09 -12.55
N SER A 196 -26.43 -11.78 -13.83
CA SER A 196 -26.65 -10.41 -14.32
C SER A 196 -27.28 -10.49 -15.71
N LYS A 197 -28.61 -10.40 -15.75
CA LYS A 197 -29.33 -9.98 -16.96
C LYS A 197 -29.15 -8.47 -17.07
N ALA A 198 -28.04 -8.05 -17.66
CA ALA A 198 -27.86 -6.69 -18.17
C ALA A 198 -27.28 -6.83 -19.57
N SER A 199 -28.18 -7.01 -20.53
CA SER A 199 -27.89 -6.87 -21.96
C SER A 199 -27.74 -5.38 -22.26
N GLU A 200 -26.52 -4.91 -22.49
CA GLU A 200 -26.27 -3.69 -23.27
C GLU A 200 -24.78 -3.59 -23.62
N LYS A 201 -24.50 -3.28 -24.88
CA LYS A 201 -23.21 -3.34 -25.58
C LYS A 201 -22.04 -2.80 -24.72
N MET A 202 -21.26 -3.70 -24.12
CA MET A 202 -19.86 -3.39 -23.78
C MET A 202 -19.01 -3.81 -24.98
N ASP A 203 -18.10 -2.93 -25.39
CA ASP A 203 -17.22 -3.16 -26.54
C ASP A 203 -16.58 -4.56 -26.45
N ASP A 204 -16.64 -5.32 -27.56
CA ASP A 204 -15.95 -6.61 -27.74
C ASP A 204 -14.43 -6.39 -27.74
N LYS A 205 -13.89 -6.06 -26.58
CA LYS A 205 -12.48 -5.75 -26.43
C LYS A 205 -11.68 -7.04 -26.56
N THR A 206 -10.81 -7.08 -27.55
CA THR A 206 -9.93 -8.22 -27.82
C THR A 206 -8.57 -7.96 -27.19
N PHE A 207 -8.10 -8.88 -26.36
CA PHE A 207 -6.79 -8.81 -25.72
C PHE A 207 -5.83 -9.80 -26.37
N ALA A 208 -4.57 -9.40 -26.53
CA ALA A 208 -3.50 -10.34 -26.82
C ALA A 208 -3.01 -10.98 -25.52
N VAL A 209 -2.89 -12.30 -25.51
CA VAL A 209 -2.55 -13.08 -24.33
C VAL A 209 -1.32 -13.93 -24.63
N PHE A 210 -0.33 -13.86 -23.76
CA PHE A 210 0.82 -14.76 -23.81
C PHE A 210 1.22 -15.19 -22.41
N LYS A 211 1.97 -16.29 -22.34
CA LYS A 211 2.48 -16.84 -21.08
C LYS A 211 3.94 -16.49 -20.91
N VAL A 212 4.31 -16.22 -19.66
CA VAL A 212 5.69 -16.07 -19.20
C VAL A 212 5.97 -17.20 -18.23
N ASP A 213 7.08 -17.90 -18.46
CA ASP A 213 7.47 -19.03 -17.62
C ASP A 213 7.72 -18.59 -16.18
N SER A 214 7.03 -19.25 -15.25
CA SER A 214 7.11 -19.00 -13.81
C SER A 214 8.47 -19.35 -13.19
N LEU A 215 9.33 -20.06 -13.93
CA LEU A 215 10.60 -20.62 -13.47
C LEU A 215 11.82 -19.76 -13.83
N SER A 216 11.65 -18.65 -14.56
CA SER A 216 12.78 -17.76 -14.86
C SER A 216 13.14 -16.92 -13.62
N ASN A 217 14.34 -17.13 -13.08
CA ASN A 217 14.91 -16.36 -11.94
C ASN A 217 15.09 -14.86 -12.23
N THR A 218 14.74 -14.40 -13.43
CA THR A 218 14.93 -13.05 -13.96
C THR A 218 13.62 -12.35 -14.33
N ARG A 219 12.46 -12.93 -13.97
CA ARG A 219 11.17 -12.37 -14.40
C ARG A 219 10.95 -10.94 -13.90
N PRO A 220 10.57 -9.99 -14.78
CA PRO A 220 10.17 -8.66 -14.37
C PRO A 220 8.91 -8.68 -13.50
N PHE A 221 8.91 -7.92 -12.41
CA PHE A 221 7.70 -7.56 -11.66
C PHE A 221 6.82 -6.60 -12.49
N LEU A 222 5.75 -7.15 -13.07
CA LEU A 222 4.83 -6.44 -13.95
C LEU A 222 3.55 -6.01 -13.23
N LEU A 223 3.14 -4.76 -13.48
CA LEU A 223 1.91 -4.16 -13.00
C LEU A 223 0.93 -3.93 -14.14
N SER A 224 -0.36 -3.80 -13.81
CA SER A 224 -1.34 -3.28 -14.75
C SER A 224 -0.91 -1.88 -15.22
N ARG A 225 -1.06 -1.62 -16.52
CA ARG A 225 -0.64 -0.43 -17.25
C ARG A 225 0.87 -0.23 -17.43
N ASP A 226 1.69 -1.22 -17.11
CA ASP A 226 3.05 -1.29 -17.64
C ASP A 226 3.02 -1.47 -19.17
N PHE A 227 4.13 -1.14 -19.83
CA PHE A 227 4.23 -1.13 -21.28
C PHE A 227 4.89 -2.39 -21.80
N ILE A 228 4.42 -2.87 -22.94
CA ILE A 228 4.99 -3.98 -23.68
C ILE A 228 5.30 -3.51 -25.10
N PHE A 229 6.42 -3.95 -25.64
CA PHE A 229 6.80 -3.72 -27.03
C PHE A 229 6.95 -5.06 -27.73
N ALA A 230 6.13 -5.33 -28.74
CA ALA A 230 6.13 -6.56 -29.49
C ALA A 230 6.70 -6.34 -30.90
N LYS A 231 7.91 -6.84 -31.17
CA LYS A 231 8.54 -6.79 -32.50
C LYS A 231 8.30 -8.12 -33.22
N ARG A 232 7.70 -8.09 -34.41
CA ARG A 232 7.45 -9.32 -35.19
C ARG A 232 8.78 -9.95 -35.63
N VAL A 233 8.92 -11.25 -35.40
CA VAL A 233 10.09 -12.03 -35.83
C VAL A 233 10.16 -12.06 -37.36
N GLY A 234 11.36 -11.85 -37.91
CA GLY A 234 11.59 -11.87 -39.37
C GLY A 234 11.12 -10.63 -40.13
N LYS A 235 10.60 -9.59 -39.46
CA LYS A 235 10.30 -8.29 -40.08
C LYS A 235 11.09 -7.15 -39.42
N GLU A 236 11.75 -6.34 -40.24
CA GLU A 236 12.35 -5.05 -39.90
C GLU A 236 11.25 -3.98 -39.71
N SER A 237 10.39 -4.17 -38.71
CA SER A 237 9.29 -3.25 -38.38
C SER A 237 9.49 -2.60 -37.01
N LYS A 238 8.91 -1.41 -36.83
CA LYS A 238 8.81 -0.80 -35.49
C LYS A 238 8.00 -1.72 -34.57
N PRO A 239 8.39 -1.88 -33.30
CA PRO A 239 7.63 -2.72 -32.37
C PRO A 239 6.24 -2.14 -32.14
N PHE A 240 5.24 -3.02 -32.06
CA PHE A 240 3.90 -2.65 -31.61
C PHE A 240 3.94 -2.34 -30.12
N GLN A 241 3.47 -1.15 -29.74
CA GLN A 241 3.33 -0.78 -28.34
C GLN A 241 1.98 -1.29 -27.81
N GLY A 242 2.04 -2.02 -26.71
CA GLY A 242 0.90 -2.50 -25.95
C GLY A 242 0.95 -2.04 -24.50
N VAL A 243 -0.20 -2.10 -23.84
CA VAL A 243 -0.36 -1.76 -22.43
C VAL A 243 -0.89 -2.98 -21.69
N ILE A 244 -0.24 -3.38 -20.60
CA ILE A 244 -0.69 -4.51 -19.78
C ILE A 244 -2.06 -4.18 -19.21
N TYR A 245 -3.06 -5.00 -19.53
CA TYR A 245 -4.37 -4.95 -18.88
C TYR A 245 -4.27 -5.59 -17.50
N ARG A 246 -3.81 -6.86 -17.45
CA ARG A 246 -3.76 -7.66 -16.23
C ARG A 246 -2.73 -8.79 -16.33
N VAL A 247 -2.19 -9.19 -15.17
CA VAL A 247 -1.40 -10.42 -15.01
C VAL A 247 -2.24 -11.45 -14.25
N VAL A 248 -2.51 -12.59 -14.87
CA VAL A 248 -3.36 -13.68 -14.34
C VAL A 248 -2.48 -14.85 -13.90
N LYS A 249 -2.73 -15.36 -12.69
CA LYS A 249 -2.01 -16.51 -12.07
C LYS A 249 -0.48 -16.38 -12.11
N SER A 250 0.02 -15.13 -12.11
CA SER A 250 1.46 -14.84 -12.23
C SER A 250 2.12 -15.44 -13.48
N THR A 251 1.40 -15.82 -14.53
CA THR A 251 2.00 -16.43 -15.73
C THR A 251 1.38 -15.93 -17.02
N SER A 252 0.09 -15.65 -17.05
CA SER A 252 -0.60 -15.19 -18.25
C SER A 252 -0.72 -13.67 -18.24
N ILE A 253 -0.24 -13.00 -19.28
CA ILE A 253 -0.27 -11.54 -19.41
C ILE A 253 -1.30 -11.19 -20.47
N LEU A 254 -2.28 -10.36 -20.10
CA LEU A 254 -3.28 -9.81 -21.00
C LEU A 254 -2.83 -8.41 -21.39
N VAL A 255 -2.76 -8.15 -22.69
CA VAL A 255 -2.25 -6.89 -23.24
C VAL A 255 -3.28 -6.28 -24.19
N GLU A 256 -3.44 -4.98 -24.07
CA GLU A 256 -4.19 -4.14 -24.98
C GLU A 256 -3.22 -3.53 -26.00
N PHE A 257 -3.37 -3.90 -27.28
CA PHE A 257 -2.63 -3.31 -28.40
C PHE A 257 -3.54 -2.41 -29.23
N GLY A 258 -2.94 -1.54 -30.04
CA GLY A 258 -3.67 -0.73 -31.03
C GLY A 258 -4.15 -1.55 -32.23
N GLU A 259 -5.08 -0.99 -33.00
CA GLU A 259 -5.68 -1.63 -34.19
C GLU A 259 -4.64 -2.14 -35.20
N GLU A 260 -3.51 -1.43 -35.33
CA GLU A 260 -2.41 -1.80 -36.23
C GLU A 260 -1.86 -3.21 -35.92
N PHE A 261 -1.71 -3.55 -34.63
CA PHE A 261 -1.30 -4.89 -34.21
C PHE A 261 -2.34 -5.93 -34.63
N HIS A 262 -3.62 -5.67 -34.32
CA HIS A 262 -4.71 -6.60 -34.61
C HIS A 262 -4.89 -6.85 -36.10
N SER A 263 -4.65 -5.85 -36.95
CA SER A 263 -4.73 -5.98 -38.41
C SER A 263 -3.61 -6.84 -39.02
N GLN A 264 -2.46 -6.94 -38.34
CA GLN A 264 -1.27 -7.65 -38.84
C GLN A 264 -1.00 -8.98 -38.14
N HIS A 265 -1.73 -9.26 -37.07
CA HIS A 265 -1.55 -10.45 -36.24
C HIS A 265 -2.37 -11.62 -36.77
N ASP A 266 -1.75 -12.79 -36.75
CA ASP A 266 -2.39 -14.09 -36.97
C ASP A 266 -1.76 -15.12 -36.00
N SER A 267 -2.36 -16.30 -35.85
CA SER A 267 -1.90 -17.32 -34.90
C SER A 267 -0.51 -17.90 -35.22
N THR A 268 0.02 -17.66 -36.41
CA THR A 268 1.37 -18.09 -36.81
C THR A 268 2.43 -17.05 -36.47
N CYS A 269 2.02 -15.80 -36.20
CA CYS A 269 2.92 -14.72 -35.86
C CYS A 269 3.69 -14.98 -34.57
N ARG A 270 4.98 -14.69 -34.61
CA ARG A 270 5.88 -14.74 -33.46
C ARG A 270 6.47 -13.37 -33.19
N TYR A 271 6.67 -13.05 -31.92
CA TYR A 271 7.13 -11.74 -31.47
C TYR A 271 8.29 -11.86 -30.49
N ASN A 272 9.24 -10.94 -30.61
CA ASN A 272 10.18 -10.62 -29.56
C ASN A 272 9.55 -9.53 -28.69
N ILE A 273 9.40 -9.81 -27.40
CA ILE A 273 8.69 -8.98 -26.44
C ILE A 273 9.69 -8.34 -25.50
N SER A 274 9.69 -7.02 -25.41
CA SER A 274 10.38 -6.29 -24.33
C SER A 274 9.37 -5.53 -23.47
N PHE A 275 9.81 -5.14 -22.27
CA PHE A 275 8.95 -4.51 -21.27
C PHE A 275 9.47 -3.12 -20.92
N SER A 276 8.57 -2.29 -20.43
CA SER A 276 8.84 -1.04 -19.72
C SER A 276 7.77 -0.84 -18.66
N PHE A 277 8.03 -0.04 -17.62
CA PHE A 277 7.09 0.12 -16.51
C PHE A 277 6.52 1.53 -16.43
N ASN A 278 5.30 1.63 -15.90
CA ASN A 278 4.64 2.89 -15.69
C ASN A 278 5.24 3.63 -14.48
N ARG A 279 5.75 4.84 -14.72
CA ARG A 279 6.42 5.66 -13.70
C ARG A 279 5.46 6.40 -12.75
N VAL A 280 4.14 6.30 -12.92
CA VAL A 280 3.16 7.06 -12.10
C VAL A 280 3.34 6.80 -10.60
N CYS A 281 3.56 5.55 -10.18
CA CYS A 281 3.79 5.22 -8.76
C CYS A 281 5.08 5.86 -8.23
N LEU A 282 6.17 5.80 -9.00
CA LEU A 282 7.45 6.40 -8.64
C LEU A 282 7.36 7.92 -8.57
N LYS A 283 6.68 8.57 -9.53
CA LYS A 283 6.46 10.02 -9.52
C LYS A 283 5.68 10.48 -8.29
N ARG A 284 4.66 9.72 -7.86
CA ARG A 284 3.91 10.02 -6.64
C ARG A 284 4.77 9.85 -5.39
N ALA A 285 5.62 8.81 -5.34
CA ALA A 285 6.58 8.63 -4.27
C ALA A 285 7.59 9.78 -4.20
N HIS A 286 8.18 10.18 -5.33
CA HIS A 286 9.06 11.36 -5.41
C HIS A 286 8.38 12.62 -4.90
N GLN A 287 7.12 12.85 -5.29
CA GLN A 287 6.35 13.98 -4.80
C GLN A 287 6.17 13.93 -3.28
N ALA A 288 5.84 12.77 -2.73
CA ALA A 288 5.64 12.60 -1.30
C ALA A 288 6.94 12.85 -0.51
N ILE A 289 8.09 12.36 -1.00
CA ILE A 289 9.40 12.62 -0.38
C ILE A 289 9.73 14.12 -0.41
N ALA A 290 9.54 14.77 -1.57
CA ALA A 290 9.80 16.20 -1.72
C ALA A 290 8.86 17.08 -0.86
N ALA A 291 7.61 16.63 -0.65
CA ALA A 291 6.61 17.33 0.16
C ALA A 291 6.75 17.09 1.66
N ALA A 292 7.65 16.21 2.11
CA ALA A 292 7.84 15.90 3.52
C ALA A 292 8.32 17.14 4.30
N SER A 293 7.43 17.75 5.08
CA SER A 293 7.74 18.95 5.86
C SER A 293 8.65 18.64 7.05
N ALA A 294 9.35 19.66 7.58
CA ALA A 294 10.16 19.50 8.79
C ALA A 294 9.33 19.00 10.00
N SER A 295 8.07 19.45 10.13
CA SER A 295 7.17 18.96 11.18
C SER A 295 6.86 17.47 10.98
N LEU A 296 6.54 17.05 9.75
CA LEU A 296 6.27 15.66 9.42
C LEU A 296 7.48 14.77 9.73
N ILE A 297 8.67 15.22 9.31
CA ILE A 297 9.93 14.51 9.55
C ILE A 297 10.19 14.36 11.06
N GLY A 298 10.05 15.43 11.84
CA GLY A 298 10.33 15.41 13.28
C GLY A 298 9.29 14.70 14.13
N LYS A 299 8.03 14.61 13.69
CA LYS A 299 6.92 14.06 14.50
C LYS A 299 6.48 12.66 14.09
N PHE A 300 6.56 12.33 12.81
CA PHE A 300 6.11 11.03 12.29
C PHE A 300 7.26 10.14 11.79
N LEU A 301 8.30 10.72 11.20
CA LEU A 301 9.39 9.91 10.62
C LEU A 301 10.53 9.65 11.59
N PHE A 302 10.91 10.64 12.39
CA PHE A 302 11.95 10.58 13.42
C PHE A 302 11.46 11.24 14.72
N PRO A 303 10.44 10.65 15.37
CA PRO A 303 9.91 11.20 16.62
C PRO A 303 10.96 11.18 17.73
N ASN A 304 11.42 12.38 18.12
CA ASN A 304 12.40 12.57 19.18
C ASN A 304 11.78 13.14 20.48
N SER A 305 10.53 13.60 20.43
CA SER A 305 9.82 14.21 21.56
C SER A 305 8.48 13.52 21.77
N PHE A 306 8.21 13.12 23.00
CA PHE A 306 7.04 12.34 23.38
C PHE A 306 6.00 13.27 24.02
N SER A 307 5.08 13.79 23.21
CA SER A 307 3.97 14.62 23.70
C SER A 307 2.69 13.81 23.92
N GLN A 308 2.73 12.49 23.76
CA GLN A 308 1.57 11.63 24.03
C GLN A 308 1.32 11.58 25.53
N HIS A 309 0.41 12.42 26.00
CA HIS A 309 -0.28 12.20 27.26
C HIS A 309 -1.42 11.23 26.99
N PRO A 310 -1.32 9.96 27.44
CA PRO A 310 -2.49 9.09 27.42
C PRO A 310 -3.57 9.76 28.26
N MET A 311 -4.73 10.02 27.67
CA MET A 311 -5.92 10.24 28.49
C MET A 311 -6.14 8.94 29.26
N LEU A 312 -5.91 8.98 30.57
CA LEU A 312 -6.11 7.88 31.52
C LEU A 312 -7.61 7.64 31.77
N ASN A 313 -8.45 7.88 30.76
CA ASN A 313 -9.87 7.56 30.85
C ASN A 313 -10.01 6.07 30.59
N SER A 314 -10.07 5.34 31.70
CA SER A 314 -10.45 3.94 31.83
C SER A 314 -11.94 3.75 31.51
N GLU A 315 -12.42 4.25 30.37
CA GLU A 315 -13.72 3.82 29.87
C GLU A 315 -13.56 2.41 29.29
N TYR A 316 -14.16 1.44 29.98
CA TYR A 316 -14.24 0.06 29.50
C TYR A 316 -15.18 0.04 28.29
N TYR A 317 -14.61 0.23 27.11
CA TYR A 317 -15.33 0.20 25.83
C TYR A 317 -15.96 -1.17 25.58
N ASN A 318 -17.28 -1.17 25.39
CA ASN A 318 -17.98 -2.32 24.82
C ASN A 318 -17.59 -2.44 23.33
N LEU A 319 -16.70 -3.38 23.04
CA LEU A 319 -16.25 -3.68 21.69
C LEU A 319 -17.30 -4.53 20.96
N TYR A 320 -17.53 -4.24 19.68
CA TYR A 320 -18.53 -4.95 18.87
C TYR A 320 -18.03 -6.34 18.47
N GLU A 321 -16.75 -6.43 18.09
CA GLU A 321 -16.12 -7.70 17.75
C GLU A 321 -15.93 -8.55 19.01
N ARG A 322 -16.90 -9.43 19.28
CA ARG A 322 -16.90 -10.34 20.43
C ARG A 322 -15.74 -11.34 20.41
N ASN A 323 -15.14 -11.57 19.24
CA ASN A 323 -14.08 -12.54 19.05
C ASN A 323 -12.66 -11.99 19.27
N LEU A 324 -12.50 -10.75 19.74
CA LEU A 324 -11.19 -10.20 20.08
C LEU A 324 -10.65 -10.79 21.39
N ASN A 325 -9.35 -11.08 21.43
CA ASN A 325 -8.64 -11.50 22.63
C ASN A 325 -8.13 -10.29 23.45
N LEU A 326 -7.57 -10.52 24.63
CA LEU A 326 -7.14 -9.43 25.52
C LEU A 326 -6.10 -8.48 24.88
N ASP A 327 -5.12 -9.02 24.15
CA ASP A 327 -4.09 -8.21 23.48
C ASP A 327 -4.69 -7.33 22.37
N GLU A 328 -5.63 -7.87 21.61
CA GLU A 328 -6.34 -7.16 20.55
C GLU A 328 -7.30 -6.11 21.11
N LYS A 329 -8.03 -6.42 22.18
CA LYS A 329 -8.86 -5.44 22.88
C LYS A 329 -7.99 -4.30 23.40
N SER A 330 -6.88 -4.63 24.07
CA SER A 330 -5.89 -3.66 24.54
C SER A 330 -5.35 -2.78 23.41
N ALA A 331 -5.06 -3.36 22.24
CA ALA A 331 -4.65 -2.59 21.06
C ALA A 331 -5.75 -1.62 20.59
N VAL A 332 -7.01 -2.06 20.51
CA VAL A 332 -8.14 -1.18 20.17
C VAL A 332 -8.29 -0.05 21.20
N HIS A 333 -8.27 -0.36 22.50
CA HIS A 333 -8.34 0.64 23.56
C HIS A 333 -7.24 1.70 23.43
N ARG A 334 -6.00 1.28 23.13
CA ARG A 334 -4.88 2.20 22.91
C ARG A 334 -5.12 3.09 21.69
N ILE A 335 -5.51 2.52 20.56
CA ILE A 335 -5.80 3.28 19.33
C ILE A 335 -6.88 4.34 19.58
N LEU A 336 -7.88 4.05 20.39
CA LEU A 336 -8.97 4.99 20.72
C LEU A 336 -8.56 6.12 21.66
N ASN A 337 -7.50 5.93 22.45
CA ASN A 337 -7.07 6.87 23.49
C ASN A 337 -5.85 7.72 23.10
N ILE A 338 -5.14 7.39 22.02
CA ILE A 338 -4.05 8.20 21.48
C ILE A 338 -4.58 9.36 20.63
N ARG A 339 -3.83 10.47 20.60
CA ARG A 339 -4.12 11.62 19.73
C ARG A 339 -2.83 12.18 19.16
N GLY A 340 -2.86 12.50 17.86
CA GLY A 340 -1.73 13.14 17.18
C GLY A 340 -0.48 12.27 17.13
N PRO A 341 0.70 12.87 16.82
CA PRO A 341 1.97 12.17 16.78
C PRO A 341 2.52 11.81 18.18
N PRO A 342 3.46 10.84 18.29
CA PRO A 342 4.00 10.01 17.21
C PRO A 342 3.00 8.95 16.70
N PRO A 343 3.33 8.22 15.61
CA PRO A 343 2.53 7.08 15.17
C PRO A 343 2.41 6.01 16.26
N PHE A 344 1.35 5.21 16.22
CA PHE A 344 1.19 4.00 17.02
C PHE A 344 1.36 2.75 16.16
N LEU A 345 2.26 1.84 16.55
CA LEU A 345 2.54 0.62 15.80
C LEU A 345 1.67 -0.55 16.27
N VAL A 346 1.11 -1.28 15.31
CA VAL A 346 0.44 -2.57 15.57
C VAL A 346 1.18 -3.67 14.82
N LYS A 347 1.88 -4.51 15.56
CA LYS A 347 2.65 -5.65 15.04
C LYS A 347 1.74 -6.87 15.00
N GLY A 348 1.60 -7.51 13.86
CA GLY A 348 0.74 -8.68 13.72
C GLY A 348 0.73 -9.23 12.30
N PRO A 349 0.01 -10.32 12.02
CA PRO A 349 -0.11 -10.85 10.66
C PRO A 349 -0.69 -9.81 9.70
N LEU A 350 -0.47 -9.99 8.39
CA LEU A 350 -1.07 -9.15 7.36
C LEU A 350 -2.59 -9.09 7.52
N CYS A 351 -3.20 -7.93 7.30
CA CYS A 351 -4.61 -7.66 7.62
C CYS A 351 -5.60 -8.50 6.83
N ALA A 352 -5.23 -8.96 5.64
CA ALA A 352 -6.03 -9.85 4.82
C ALA A 352 -5.28 -11.17 4.53
N THR A 353 -5.89 -12.30 4.85
CA THR A 353 -5.36 -13.65 4.61
C THR A 353 -6.31 -14.47 3.76
N PHE A 354 -5.82 -15.52 3.11
CA PHE A 354 -6.67 -16.44 2.35
C PHE A 354 -7.41 -17.38 3.31
N ASN A 355 -8.69 -17.63 3.05
CA ASN A 355 -9.44 -18.66 3.74
C ASN A 355 -9.15 -20.02 3.10
N SER A 356 -8.33 -20.85 3.76
CA SER A 356 -7.99 -22.19 3.28
C SER A 356 -9.13 -23.20 3.43
N ASN A 357 -10.19 -22.86 4.16
CA ASN A 357 -11.26 -23.79 4.54
C ASN A 357 -12.54 -23.63 3.68
N SER A 358 -12.49 -22.86 2.60
CA SER A 358 -13.63 -22.65 1.70
C SER A 358 -13.34 -23.17 0.29
N GLU A 359 -14.34 -23.82 -0.33
CA GLU A 359 -14.31 -24.25 -1.74
C GLU A 359 -14.04 -23.08 -2.72
N SER A 360 -14.22 -21.83 -2.26
CA SER A 360 -13.85 -20.62 -2.98
C SER A 360 -12.71 -19.88 -2.27
N ILE A 361 -11.57 -19.71 -2.95
CA ILE A 361 -10.44 -18.89 -2.49
C ILE A 361 -10.91 -17.44 -2.29
N SER A 362 -11.26 -17.08 -1.07
CA SER A 362 -11.65 -15.73 -0.67
C SER A 362 -10.74 -15.21 0.42
N LYS A 363 -10.44 -13.91 0.38
CA LYS A 363 -9.67 -13.27 1.45
C LYS A 363 -10.60 -12.89 2.60
N GLN A 364 -10.12 -13.09 3.82
CA GLN A 364 -10.79 -12.68 5.06
C GLN A 364 -9.86 -11.81 5.91
N LEU A 365 -10.42 -11.15 6.93
CA LEU A 365 -9.62 -10.38 7.87
C LEU A 365 -8.83 -11.31 8.79
N SER A 366 -7.56 -11.01 8.99
CA SER A 366 -6.75 -11.59 10.06
C SER A 366 -7.05 -10.92 11.41
N ARG A 367 -6.33 -11.32 12.45
CA ARG A 367 -6.43 -10.69 13.78
C ARG A 367 -6.09 -9.20 13.75
N THR A 368 -5.05 -8.79 13.02
CA THR A 368 -4.73 -7.37 12.79
C THR A 368 -5.86 -6.68 12.03
N GLY A 369 -6.44 -7.35 11.02
CA GLY A 369 -7.58 -6.84 10.27
C GLY A 369 -8.82 -6.60 11.14
N LEU A 370 -9.07 -7.48 12.12
CA LEU A 370 -10.17 -7.30 13.09
C LEU A 370 -9.93 -6.13 14.05
N VAL A 371 -8.69 -5.94 14.52
CA VAL A 371 -8.32 -4.77 15.34
C VAL A 371 -8.51 -3.47 14.56
N VAL A 372 -8.05 -3.42 13.30
CA VAL A 372 -8.25 -2.25 12.43
C VAL A 372 -9.74 -2.00 12.19
N LYS A 373 -10.52 -3.04 11.87
CA LYS A 373 -11.98 -2.93 11.68
C LYS A 373 -12.63 -2.34 12.93
N GLU A 374 -12.39 -2.92 14.10
CA GLU A 374 -13.00 -2.48 15.35
C GLU A 374 -12.59 -1.05 15.69
N ALA A 375 -11.30 -0.70 15.58
CA ALA A 375 -10.83 0.65 15.87
C ALA A 375 -11.45 1.71 14.95
N VAL A 376 -11.58 1.43 13.65
CA VAL A 376 -12.23 2.33 12.69
C VAL A 376 -13.72 2.50 13.03
N LEU A 377 -14.43 1.39 13.28
CA LEU A 377 -15.86 1.43 13.62
C LEU A 377 -16.12 2.23 14.90
N GLN A 378 -15.32 1.98 15.93
CA GLN A 378 -15.42 2.66 17.21
C GLN A 378 -15.10 4.15 17.11
N THR A 379 -14.10 4.51 16.33
CA THR A 379 -13.77 5.92 16.05
C THR A 379 -14.93 6.61 15.34
N TYR A 380 -15.47 5.97 14.29
CA TYR A 380 -16.59 6.45 13.50
C TYR A 380 -17.85 6.68 14.35
N GLN A 381 -18.20 5.77 15.25
CA GLN A 381 -19.42 5.90 16.04
C GLN A 381 -19.30 6.94 17.18
N ARG A 382 -18.14 7.00 17.83
CA ARG A 382 -17.94 7.87 19.01
C ARG A 382 -17.67 9.32 18.68
N HIS A 383 -17.05 9.57 17.53
CA HIS A 383 -16.64 10.91 17.14
C HIS A 383 -17.31 11.28 15.82
N PRO A 384 -18.53 11.86 15.83
CA PRO A 384 -19.23 12.25 14.60
C PRO A 384 -18.41 13.13 13.65
N GLN A 385 -17.51 13.94 14.21
CA GLN A 385 -16.62 14.83 13.46
C GLN A 385 -15.35 14.14 12.91
N SER A 386 -15.09 12.87 13.24
CA SER A 386 -13.90 12.17 12.78
C SER A 386 -13.96 11.91 11.26
N LYS A 387 -12.85 12.17 10.59
CA LYS A 387 -12.59 11.79 9.20
C LYS A 387 -11.43 10.78 9.19
N ILE A 388 -11.67 9.60 8.64
CA ILE A 388 -10.78 8.44 8.74
C ILE A 388 -10.30 8.04 7.34
N LEU A 389 -8.98 8.01 7.15
CA LEU A 389 -8.36 7.45 5.95
C LEU A 389 -7.75 6.09 6.28
N VAL A 390 -8.16 5.06 5.55
CA VAL A 390 -7.58 3.71 5.65
C VAL A 390 -6.83 3.40 4.36
N CYS A 391 -5.51 3.31 4.46
CA CYS A 391 -4.63 3.07 3.33
C CYS A 391 -3.91 1.72 3.44
N ALA A 392 -3.84 0.95 2.36
CA ALA A 392 -3.05 -0.29 2.31
C ALA A 392 -2.20 -0.34 1.02
N PRO A 393 -1.17 -1.22 0.92
CA PRO A 393 -0.39 -1.31 -0.32
C PRO A 393 -1.18 -1.97 -1.44
N ILE A 394 -1.98 -2.98 -1.13
CA ILE A 394 -2.69 -3.80 -2.12
C ILE A 394 -4.19 -3.53 -2.11
N ASN A 395 -4.78 -3.50 -3.32
CA ASN A 395 -6.21 -3.27 -3.52
C ASN A 395 -7.07 -4.25 -2.72
N SER A 396 -6.73 -5.54 -2.73
CA SER A 396 -7.52 -6.57 -2.06
C SER A 396 -7.66 -6.36 -0.55
N THR A 397 -6.64 -5.79 0.12
CA THR A 397 -6.73 -5.51 1.56
C THR A 397 -7.74 -4.40 1.82
N CYS A 398 -7.71 -3.35 1.00
CA CYS A 398 -8.70 -2.27 1.08
C CYS A 398 -10.11 -2.78 0.83
N ASP A 399 -10.28 -3.71 -0.12
CA ASP A 399 -11.61 -4.23 -0.47
C ASP A 399 -12.21 -5.09 0.64
N VAL A 400 -11.39 -5.96 1.26
CA VAL A 400 -11.83 -6.78 2.40
C VAL A 400 -12.22 -5.89 3.59
N LEU A 401 -11.45 -4.83 3.87
CA LEU A 401 -11.79 -3.86 4.92
C LEU A 401 -13.03 -3.03 4.58
N THR A 402 -13.19 -2.60 3.32
CA THR A 402 -14.38 -1.87 2.87
C THR A 402 -15.61 -2.74 3.03
N ARG A 403 -15.55 -4.00 2.57
CA ARG A 403 -16.63 -4.97 2.69
C ARG A 403 -17.00 -5.26 4.14
N SER A 404 -16.03 -5.34 5.04
CA SER A 404 -16.30 -5.65 6.45
C SER A 404 -16.93 -4.46 7.19
N LEU A 405 -16.56 -3.22 6.84
CA LEU A 405 -17.01 -2.01 7.51
C LEU A 405 -18.33 -1.46 6.96
N LYS A 406 -18.65 -1.68 5.68
CA LYS A 406 -19.94 -1.27 5.10
C LYS A 406 -21.16 -1.99 5.69
N ILE A 407 -20.95 -3.04 6.48
CA ILE A 407 -22.01 -3.74 7.19
C ILE A 407 -22.57 -2.84 8.30
N ASP A 408 -21.68 -2.08 8.94
CA ASP A 408 -21.98 -1.30 10.14
C ASP A 408 -21.97 0.22 9.87
N ILE A 409 -21.41 0.65 8.72
CA ILE A 409 -21.30 2.06 8.32
C ILE A 409 -22.14 2.31 7.06
N PRO A 410 -23.00 3.36 7.04
CA PRO A 410 -23.80 3.73 5.87
C PRO A 410 -22.97 3.98 4.62
N ALA A 411 -23.53 3.63 3.46
CA ALA A 411 -22.87 3.83 2.17
C ALA A 411 -22.60 5.31 1.85
N SER A 412 -23.39 6.25 2.40
CA SER A 412 -23.18 7.70 2.28
C SER A 412 -21.86 8.15 2.90
N ASP A 413 -21.34 7.40 3.88
CA ASP A 413 -20.19 7.79 4.69
C ASP A 413 -18.90 7.09 4.25
N ILE A 414 -19.01 6.11 3.35
CA ILE A 414 -17.88 5.31 2.85
C ILE A 414 -17.57 5.67 1.40
N PHE A 415 -16.29 5.92 1.13
CA PHE A 415 -15.76 5.97 -0.22
C PHE A 415 -14.55 5.06 -0.41
N ARG A 416 -14.54 4.28 -1.49
CA ARG A 416 -13.43 3.44 -1.93
C ARG A 416 -12.73 4.11 -3.12
N ALA A 417 -11.60 4.76 -2.83
CA ALA A 417 -10.75 5.41 -3.82
C ALA A 417 -9.84 4.41 -4.55
N ASN A 418 -10.13 4.16 -5.82
CA ASN A 418 -9.37 3.25 -6.68
C ASN A 418 -8.41 4.00 -7.62
N ALA A 419 -7.38 3.31 -8.10
CA ALA A 419 -6.59 3.78 -9.24
C ALA A 419 -7.49 3.93 -10.47
N ALA A 420 -7.25 4.93 -11.32
CA ALA A 420 -8.12 5.26 -12.45
C ALA A 420 -8.38 4.06 -13.36
N PHE A 421 -7.33 3.30 -13.65
CA PHE A 421 -7.38 2.13 -14.52
C PHE A 421 -7.36 0.81 -13.76
N ARG A 422 -7.82 0.80 -12.50
CA ARG A 422 -8.03 -0.47 -11.80
C ARG A 422 -9.04 -1.31 -12.58
N GLU A 423 -8.76 -2.60 -12.72
CA GLU A 423 -9.66 -3.57 -13.36
C GLU A 423 -10.98 -3.65 -12.59
N ILE A 424 -12.10 -3.36 -13.26
CA ILE A 424 -13.43 -3.40 -12.63
C ILE A 424 -13.82 -4.81 -12.20
N GLU A 425 -13.42 -5.83 -12.97
CA GLU A 425 -13.67 -7.24 -12.64
C GLU A 425 -12.88 -7.70 -11.39
N GLY A 426 -11.82 -6.97 -11.05
CA GLY A 426 -11.05 -7.17 -9.83
C GLY A 426 -11.66 -6.48 -8.60
N VAL A 427 -12.76 -5.73 -8.76
CA VAL A 427 -13.49 -5.10 -7.66
C VAL A 427 -14.67 -5.97 -7.28
N PRO A 428 -14.82 -6.33 -5.99
CA PRO A 428 -15.98 -7.09 -5.58
C PRO A 428 -17.30 -6.34 -5.77
N ILE A 429 -18.30 -7.02 -6.34
CA ILE A 429 -19.59 -6.44 -6.77
C ILE A 429 -20.26 -5.66 -5.64
N ASP A 430 -20.18 -6.17 -4.43
CA ASP A 430 -20.85 -5.63 -3.27
C ASP A 430 -20.21 -4.33 -2.74
N ILE A 431 -18.96 -4.01 -3.11
CA ILE A 431 -18.31 -2.74 -2.77
C ILE A 431 -18.28 -1.74 -3.95
N LEU A 432 -18.71 -2.15 -5.16
CA LEU A 432 -18.81 -1.25 -6.31
C LEU A 432 -19.66 0.00 -6.03
N PRO A 433 -20.78 -0.06 -5.29
CA PRO A 433 -21.55 1.14 -4.94
C PRO A 433 -20.78 2.17 -4.09
N SER A 434 -19.72 1.74 -3.39
CA SER A 434 -18.83 2.64 -2.64
C SER A 434 -17.71 3.23 -3.50
N CYS A 435 -17.66 2.89 -4.80
CA CYS A 435 -16.67 3.38 -5.75
C CYS A 435 -17.33 4.34 -6.75
N LEU A 436 -16.59 5.33 -7.24
CA LEU A 436 -17.04 6.16 -8.35
C LEU A 436 -16.45 5.61 -9.66
N TYR A 437 -17.23 4.85 -10.42
CA TYR A 437 -16.84 4.33 -11.73
C TYR A 437 -17.62 5.02 -12.85
N LYS A 438 -16.88 5.62 -13.79
CA LYS A 438 -17.44 6.31 -14.96
C LYS A 438 -17.44 5.35 -16.14
N ARG A 439 -18.63 4.90 -16.58
CA ARG A 439 -18.75 3.91 -17.67
C ARG A 439 -18.36 4.46 -19.04
N ASP A 440 -18.64 5.72 -19.30
CA ASP A 440 -18.26 6.46 -20.51
C ASP A 440 -16.74 6.45 -20.75
N THR A 441 -15.96 6.65 -19.68
CA THR A 441 -14.49 6.65 -19.72
C THR A 441 -13.87 5.31 -19.32
N GLU A 442 -14.69 4.34 -18.91
CA GLU A 442 -14.29 3.04 -18.33
C GLU A 442 -13.24 3.16 -17.20
N CYS A 443 -13.31 4.22 -16.42
CA CYS A 443 -12.31 4.53 -15.40
C CYS A 443 -12.93 4.82 -14.04
N PHE A 444 -12.22 4.44 -12.99
CA PHE A 444 -12.52 4.94 -11.65
C PHE A 444 -12.17 6.43 -11.57
N SER A 445 -13.09 7.23 -11.09
CA SER A 445 -12.92 8.67 -10.89
C SER A 445 -12.81 9.02 -9.41
N CYS A 446 -12.38 10.24 -9.14
CA CYS A 446 -12.43 10.83 -7.81
C CYS A 446 -13.63 11.81 -7.76
N PRO A 447 -14.46 11.79 -6.71
CA PRO A 447 -15.51 12.79 -6.50
C PRO A 447 -14.94 14.20 -6.39
N SER A 448 -15.82 15.20 -6.45
CA SER A 448 -15.45 16.59 -6.18
C SER A 448 -14.98 16.78 -4.73
N LEU A 449 -14.23 17.86 -4.46
CA LEU A 449 -13.79 18.19 -3.09
C LEU A 449 -14.95 18.28 -2.09
N HIS A 450 -16.10 18.82 -2.53
CA HIS A 450 -17.30 18.93 -1.70
C HIS A 450 -17.80 17.54 -1.28
N GLU A 451 -18.00 16.63 -2.24
CA GLU A 451 -18.43 15.26 -1.95
C GLU A 451 -17.40 14.49 -1.13
N LEU A 452 -16.10 14.67 -1.40
CA LEU A 452 -15.04 14.04 -0.63
C LEU A 452 -15.07 14.42 0.86
N ARG A 453 -15.46 15.66 1.16
CA ARG A 453 -15.60 16.15 2.54
C ARG A 453 -16.82 15.60 3.26
N GLU A 454 -17.82 15.08 2.55
CA GLU A 454 -18.99 14.46 3.17
C GLU A 454 -18.66 13.06 3.71
N PHE A 455 -17.87 12.27 2.96
CA PHE A 455 -17.44 10.94 3.42
C PHE A 455 -16.69 11.01 4.75
N ARG A 456 -16.96 10.05 5.63
CA ARG A 456 -16.32 9.96 6.95
C ARG A 456 -15.22 8.91 6.98
N VAL A 457 -15.33 7.87 6.14
CA VAL A 457 -14.33 6.81 6.03
C VAL A 457 -13.95 6.60 4.56
N ILE A 458 -12.68 6.83 4.23
CA ILE A 458 -12.16 6.65 2.88
C ILE A 458 -11.13 5.53 2.86
N PHE A 459 -11.29 4.58 1.93
CA PHE A 459 -10.36 3.47 1.70
C PHE A 459 -9.59 3.68 0.41
N SER A 460 -8.26 3.66 0.48
CA SER A 460 -7.39 3.86 -0.69
C SER A 460 -6.19 2.92 -0.67
N THR A 461 -5.55 2.66 -1.80
CA THR A 461 -4.15 2.22 -1.71
C THR A 461 -3.24 3.41 -1.37
N PHE A 462 -2.05 3.16 -0.81
CA PHE A 462 -1.08 4.23 -0.53
C PHE A 462 -0.86 5.11 -1.76
N THR A 463 -0.51 4.49 -2.89
CA THR A 463 -0.28 5.21 -4.15
C THR A 463 -1.55 5.86 -4.73
N SER A 464 -2.73 5.26 -4.57
CA SER A 464 -3.98 5.84 -5.08
C SER A 464 -4.47 7.02 -4.25
N SER A 465 -4.02 7.14 -2.99
CA SER A 465 -4.46 8.21 -2.08
C SER A 465 -4.08 9.59 -2.62
N TYR A 466 -3.04 9.66 -3.45
CA TYR A 466 -2.68 10.85 -4.23
C TYR A 466 -3.87 11.50 -4.97
N ARG A 467 -4.84 10.71 -5.43
CA ARG A 467 -6.02 11.25 -6.14
C ARG A 467 -6.92 12.08 -5.24
N LEU A 468 -6.94 11.78 -3.94
CA LEU A 468 -7.67 12.58 -2.95
C LEU A 468 -6.98 13.94 -2.76
N TYR A 469 -5.65 13.92 -2.68
CA TYR A 469 -4.82 15.14 -2.62
C TYR A 469 -5.03 16.00 -3.86
N ASN A 470 -4.98 15.38 -5.04
CA ASN A 470 -5.19 16.06 -6.30
C ASN A 470 -6.61 16.62 -6.47
N ALA A 471 -7.60 15.98 -5.86
CA ALA A 471 -8.96 16.49 -5.79
C ALA A 471 -9.13 17.66 -4.80
N GLY A 472 -8.09 18.00 -4.02
CA GLY A 472 -8.04 19.15 -3.13
C GLY A 472 -8.13 18.82 -1.64
N ILE A 473 -8.07 17.56 -1.23
CA ILE A 473 -7.97 17.19 0.18
C ILE A 473 -6.57 17.56 0.69
N SER A 474 -6.52 18.40 1.72
CA SER A 474 -5.27 18.89 2.32
C SER A 474 -4.92 18.15 3.61
N ALA A 475 -3.68 18.33 4.06
CA ALA A 475 -3.26 17.93 5.40
C ALA A 475 -4.20 18.48 6.48
N GLY A 476 -4.44 17.68 7.53
CA GLY A 476 -5.36 18.01 8.62
C GLY A 476 -6.85 17.74 8.32
N HIS A 477 -7.21 17.30 7.10
CA HIS A 477 -8.57 16.87 6.81
C HIS A 477 -8.96 15.60 7.58
N PHE A 478 -8.04 14.64 7.67
CA PHE A 478 -8.27 13.37 8.36
C PHE A 478 -7.81 13.47 9.80
N SER A 479 -8.69 13.16 10.75
CA SER A 479 -8.30 13.06 12.16
C SER A 479 -7.54 11.75 12.44
N HIS A 480 -7.80 10.70 11.66
CA HIS A 480 -7.13 9.41 11.79
C HIS A 480 -6.66 8.88 10.44
N ILE A 481 -5.42 8.40 10.38
CA ILE A 481 -4.86 7.71 9.21
C ILE A 481 -4.38 6.33 9.65
N PHE A 482 -4.96 5.28 9.07
CA PHE A 482 -4.53 3.90 9.23
C PHE A 482 -3.66 3.50 8.05
N LEU A 483 -2.36 3.32 8.29
CA LEU A 483 -1.39 2.77 7.36
C LEU A 483 -1.33 1.25 7.54
N VAL A 484 -2.21 0.56 6.81
CA VAL A 484 -2.46 -0.88 6.90
C VAL A 484 -1.42 -1.68 6.11
N ASP A 485 -0.90 -2.76 6.69
CA ASP A 485 0.13 -3.62 6.09
C ASP A 485 1.35 -2.86 5.55
N ALA A 486 1.77 -1.80 6.27
CA ALA A 486 2.87 -0.93 5.85
C ALA A 486 4.21 -1.67 5.71
N SER A 487 4.37 -2.86 6.34
CA SER A 487 5.56 -3.69 6.13
C SER A 487 5.67 -4.30 4.72
N SER A 488 4.57 -4.37 3.97
CA SER A 488 4.54 -4.84 2.58
C SER A 488 4.87 -3.73 1.56
N ALA A 489 5.03 -2.48 2.01
CA ALA A 489 5.27 -1.33 1.16
C ALA A 489 6.70 -0.79 1.33
N THR A 490 7.18 -0.07 0.32
CA THR A 490 8.38 0.76 0.54
C THR A 490 7.99 1.99 1.37
N GLU A 491 8.97 2.56 2.06
CA GLU A 491 8.72 3.79 2.82
C GLU A 491 8.22 4.96 1.96
N PRO A 492 8.80 5.25 0.77
CA PRO A 492 8.27 6.29 -0.11
C PRO A 492 6.83 6.06 -0.58
N GLU A 493 6.44 4.80 -0.79
CA GLU A 493 5.06 4.45 -1.13
C GLU A 493 4.12 4.81 0.02
N THR A 494 4.45 4.40 1.25
CA THR A 494 3.65 4.71 2.45
C THR A 494 3.54 6.23 2.66
N LEU A 495 4.60 6.96 2.34
CA LEU A 495 4.67 8.41 2.49
C LEU A 495 3.67 9.16 1.60
N VAL A 496 3.17 8.57 0.50
CA VAL A 496 2.13 9.19 -0.34
C VAL A 496 0.87 9.51 0.47
N ALA A 497 0.49 8.64 1.41
CA ALA A 497 -0.61 8.96 2.31
C ALA A 497 -0.17 9.91 3.43
N LEU A 498 1.00 9.66 4.02
CA LEU A 498 1.44 10.39 5.21
C LEU A 498 1.77 11.86 4.92
N ALA A 499 2.58 12.16 3.90
CA ALA A 499 3.03 13.52 3.61
C ALA A 499 1.92 14.44 3.07
N ASN A 500 0.92 13.88 2.38
CA ASN A 500 -0.16 14.69 1.81
C ASN A 500 -1.28 15.00 2.81
N PHE A 501 -1.45 14.19 3.85
CA PHE A 501 -2.66 14.21 4.68
C PHE A 501 -2.42 14.38 6.18
N ALA A 502 -1.25 14.00 6.70
CA ALA A 502 -0.99 14.12 8.13
C ALA A 502 -0.52 15.51 8.51
N ASP A 503 -1.05 16.00 9.62
CA ASP A 503 -0.60 17.19 10.32
C ASP A 503 -0.40 16.90 11.82
N ASP A 504 -0.16 17.94 12.60
CA ASP A 504 0.10 17.84 14.03
C ASP A 504 -1.12 17.35 14.85
N SER A 505 -2.32 17.41 14.29
CA SER A 505 -3.57 16.95 14.92
C SER A 505 -3.97 15.53 14.51
N THR A 506 -3.28 14.96 13.52
CA THR A 506 -3.62 13.67 12.92
C THR A 506 -3.07 12.50 13.73
N THR A 507 -3.94 11.59 14.15
CA THR A 507 -3.55 10.31 14.76
C THR A 507 -3.17 9.30 13.68
N VAL A 508 -1.95 8.77 13.72
CA VAL A 508 -1.46 7.81 12.72
C VAL A 508 -1.27 6.42 13.34
N ILE A 509 -1.91 5.41 12.77
CA ILE A 509 -1.78 4.00 13.16
C ILE A 509 -1.06 3.27 12.05
N VAL A 510 0.04 2.58 12.36
CA VAL A 510 0.83 1.84 11.38
C VAL A 510 0.81 0.37 11.73
N THR A 511 0.24 -0.45 10.86
CA THR A 511 0.21 -1.90 11.05
C THR A 511 1.27 -2.58 10.19
N GLY A 512 1.82 -3.70 10.66
CA GLY A 512 2.77 -4.47 9.86
C GLY A 512 3.11 -5.82 10.46
N ALA A 513 3.43 -6.76 9.57
CA ALA A 513 4.00 -8.05 9.92
C ALA A 513 5.53 -7.94 10.08
N PRO A 514 6.10 -8.32 11.25
CA PRO A 514 7.54 -8.41 11.42
C PRO A 514 8.19 -9.35 10.39
N GLY A 515 9.34 -8.96 9.84
CA GLY A 515 10.08 -9.75 8.85
C GLY A 515 9.50 -9.74 7.43
N ASN A 516 8.27 -9.25 7.25
CA ASN A 516 7.69 -9.01 5.93
C ASN A 516 8.35 -7.78 5.26
N ARG A 517 8.51 -7.84 3.94
CA ARG A 517 9.17 -6.80 3.15
C ARG A 517 8.48 -6.62 1.82
N SER A 518 8.59 -5.42 1.25
CA SER A 518 8.25 -5.21 -0.16
C SER A 518 9.10 -6.13 -1.06
N SER A 519 8.41 -6.78 -2.00
CA SER A 519 9.00 -7.57 -3.09
C SER A 519 9.11 -6.77 -4.40
N THR A 520 8.71 -5.50 -4.41
CA THR A 520 8.48 -4.72 -5.63
C THR A 520 9.66 -3.80 -6.01
N VAL A 521 10.78 -3.87 -5.28
CA VAL A 521 11.99 -3.07 -5.51
C VAL A 521 12.85 -3.72 -6.58
N ARG A 522 13.08 -3.01 -7.69
CA ARG A 522 13.69 -3.55 -8.90
C ARG A 522 15.20 -3.36 -8.98
N SER A 523 15.71 -2.21 -8.55
CA SER A 523 17.11 -1.82 -8.63
C SER A 523 17.95 -2.50 -7.54
N ASP A 524 19.09 -3.07 -7.95
CA ASP A 524 20.04 -3.68 -7.01
C ASP A 524 20.61 -2.67 -6.01
N ILE A 525 21.00 -1.48 -6.49
CA ILE A 525 21.46 -0.38 -5.62
C ILE A 525 20.38 -0.06 -4.60
N ALA A 526 19.13 0.11 -5.04
CA ALA A 526 18.03 0.45 -4.14
C ALA A 526 17.74 -0.67 -3.11
N ARG A 527 17.77 -1.93 -3.53
CA ARG A 527 17.63 -3.09 -2.64
C ARG A 527 18.72 -3.11 -1.57
N GLN A 528 19.98 -3.00 -1.99
CA GLN A 528 21.15 -3.07 -1.10
C GLN A 528 21.22 -1.88 -0.14
N LYS A 529 20.75 -0.71 -0.57
CA LYS A 529 20.77 0.53 0.24
C LYS A 529 19.50 0.76 1.06
N GLY A 530 18.62 -0.23 1.12
CA GLY A 530 17.56 -0.28 2.12
C GLY A 530 16.18 0.14 1.66
N LEU A 531 15.91 0.28 0.35
CA LEU A 531 14.55 0.60 -0.13
C LEU A 531 13.53 -0.53 0.18
N ARG A 532 14.01 -1.76 0.41
CA ARG A 532 13.20 -2.89 0.90
C ARG A 532 12.87 -2.82 2.39
N ILE A 533 13.46 -1.90 3.14
CA ILE A 533 13.12 -1.65 4.53
C ILE A 533 11.90 -0.74 4.52
N SER A 534 10.79 -1.27 5.04
CA SER A 534 9.54 -0.50 5.12
C SER A 534 9.61 0.59 6.20
N TYR A 535 8.70 1.57 6.10
CA TYR A 535 8.51 2.57 7.14
C TYR A 535 8.23 1.93 8.50
N PHE A 536 7.37 0.90 8.53
CA PHE A 536 7.07 0.12 9.72
C PHE A 536 8.32 -0.53 10.33
N GLU A 537 9.13 -1.21 9.52
CA GLU A 537 10.37 -1.86 10.01
C GLU A 537 11.40 -0.85 10.52
N ARG A 538 11.48 0.33 9.89
CA ARG A 538 12.38 1.40 10.33
C ARG A 538 11.93 1.98 11.66
N LEU A 539 10.64 2.34 11.79
CA LEU A 539 10.08 2.82 13.04
C LEU A 539 10.27 1.80 14.15
N ASN A 540 10.03 0.52 13.89
CA ASN A 540 10.19 -0.55 14.85
C ASN A 540 11.62 -0.62 15.46
N LYS A 541 12.64 -0.10 14.78
CA LYS A 541 14.03 -0.06 15.28
C LYS A 541 14.40 1.27 15.94
N LEU A 542 13.54 2.27 15.87
CA LEU A 542 13.75 3.61 16.39
C LEU A 542 13.16 3.74 17.81
N SER A 543 13.75 4.59 18.65
CA SER A 543 13.09 5.02 19.88
C SER A 543 11.84 5.85 19.54
N PRO A 544 10.68 5.65 20.19
CA PRO A 544 10.45 4.82 21.38
C PRO A 544 10.01 3.38 21.08
N PHE A 545 9.79 3.03 19.82
CA PHE A 545 9.18 1.76 19.39
C PHE A 545 10.06 0.53 19.63
N LYS A 546 11.38 0.69 19.66
CA LYS A 546 12.37 -0.40 19.73
C LYS A 546 12.16 -1.34 20.93
N ASN A 547 11.65 -0.82 22.04
CA ASN A 547 11.53 -1.56 23.30
C ASN A 547 10.17 -2.21 23.51
N ASP A 548 9.32 -2.25 22.46
CA ASP A 548 7.94 -2.74 22.59
C ASP A 548 7.15 -2.01 23.69
N ASP A 549 7.49 -0.74 23.93
CA ASP A 549 6.78 0.07 24.92
C ASP A 549 5.30 0.09 24.52
N PRO A 550 4.41 -0.44 25.38
CA PRO A 550 3.04 -0.61 25.01
C PRO A 550 2.35 0.74 24.75
N MET A 551 2.89 1.86 25.24
CA MET A 551 2.45 3.22 24.88
C MET A 551 2.49 3.49 23.38
N PHE A 552 3.46 2.92 22.67
CA PHE A 552 3.70 3.19 21.25
C PHE A 552 3.51 1.96 20.36
N VAL A 553 3.44 0.77 20.94
CA VAL A 553 3.41 -0.50 20.21
C VAL A 553 2.37 -1.46 20.81
N ALA A 554 1.51 -2.03 19.97
CA ALA A 554 0.75 -3.23 20.29
C ALA A 554 1.32 -4.43 19.53
N GLN A 555 1.49 -5.56 20.21
CA GLN A 555 1.90 -6.83 19.61
C GLN A 555 0.72 -7.81 19.62
N LEU A 556 0.27 -8.19 18.43
CA LEU A 556 -0.74 -9.21 18.21
C LEU A 556 -0.03 -10.53 17.89
N LYS A 557 -0.46 -11.61 18.53
CA LYS A 557 0.05 -12.97 18.26
C LYS A 557 -0.80 -13.62 17.18
N ASP A 558 -0.13 -14.29 16.23
CA ASP A 558 -0.84 -15.19 15.33
C ASP A 558 -1.22 -16.46 16.11
N ARG A 559 -2.46 -16.91 15.98
CA ARG A 559 -2.95 -18.13 16.67
C ARG A 559 -2.60 -19.41 15.91
N SER A 560 -1.73 -19.32 14.91
CA SER A 560 -1.27 -20.44 14.09
C SER A 560 0.00 -21.12 14.63
N LEU A 561 0.28 -21.01 15.93
CA LEU A 561 1.33 -21.75 16.64
C LEU A 561 0.74 -22.51 17.82
#